data_AF-B9U449-F1
#
_entry.id   AF-B9U449-F1
#
_cell.length_a   1.000
_cell.length_b   1.000
_cell.length_c   1.000
_cell.angle_alpha   90.00
_cell.angle_beta   90.00
_cell.angle_gamma   90.00
#
_symmetry.space_group_name_H-M   'P 1'
#
loop_
_entity.id
_entity.type
_entity.pdbx_description
1 polymer ?
#
loop_
_entity_poly.entity_id
_entity_poly.type
_entity_poly.pdbx_seq_one_letter_code
_entity_poly.pdbx_strand_id
1 'polypeptide(L)' 'GAFQCLKDGAGDVAFINPLAVPAAEKASYELLCKDGTRAPIDSYKTCHLARVPAHAVVSRKDPELADRIYNK' A
#
# COMPACT_ATOMS: atom_id res chain seq x y z
N GLY A 1 12.52 -3.63 -1.10
CA GLY A 1 11.09 -3.66 -0.68
C GLY A 1 10.30 -4.56 -1.61
N ALA A 2 9.03 -4.85 -1.31
CA ALA A 2 8.27 -5.84 -2.09
C ALA A 2 8.06 -5.44 -3.57
N PHE A 3 7.86 -4.15 -3.88
CA PHE A 3 7.79 -3.67 -5.27
C PHE A 3 9.11 -3.88 -6.04
N GLN A 4 10.25 -3.60 -5.40
CA GLN A 4 11.56 -3.82 -6.00
C GLN A 4 11.81 -5.31 -6.29
N CYS A 5 11.37 -6.21 -5.39
CA CYS A 5 11.46 -7.66 -5.60
C CYS A 5 10.75 -8.11 -6.89
N LEU A 6 9.55 -7.56 -7.14
CA LEU A 6 8.81 -7.79 -8.39
C LEU A 6 9.55 -7.20 -9.60
N LYS A 7 10.06 -5.97 -9.48
CA LYS A 7 10.79 -5.28 -10.55
C LYS A 7 12.07 -6.01 -10.98
N ASP A 8 12.78 -6.60 -10.02
CA ASP A 8 14.00 -7.35 -10.27
C ASP A 8 13.73 -8.76 -10.82
N GLY A 9 12.45 -9.14 -10.99
CA GLY A 9 12.06 -10.47 -11.46
C GLY A 9 12.31 -11.59 -10.44
N ALA A 10 12.55 -11.25 -9.17
CA ALA A 10 12.79 -12.22 -8.11
C ALA A 10 11.50 -12.86 -7.56
N GLY A 11 10.33 -12.32 -7.95
CA GLY A 11 9.03 -12.91 -7.65
C GLY A 11 7.95 -12.46 -8.63
N ASP A 12 6.87 -13.24 -8.75
CA ASP A 12 5.82 -13.02 -9.75
C ASP A 12 4.73 -12.03 -9.31
N VAL A 13 4.54 -11.87 -7.99
CA VAL A 13 3.46 -11.05 -7.40
C VAL A 13 3.97 -10.30 -6.17
N ALA A 14 3.58 -9.03 -6.01
CA ALA A 14 3.86 -8.22 -4.82
C ALA A 14 2.57 -7.71 -4.15
N PHE A 15 2.44 -7.94 -2.84
CA PHE A 15 1.37 -7.39 -2.01
C PHE A 15 1.81 -6.06 -1.38
N ILE A 16 1.36 -4.95 -1.94
CA ILE A 16 1.75 -3.59 -1.53
C ILE A 16 0.56 -2.64 -1.54
N ASN A 17 0.74 -1.46 -0.94
CA ASN A 17 -0.18 -0.33 -1.16
C ASN A 17 -0.03 0.17 -2.61
N PRO A 18 -1.09 0.24 -3.42
CA PRO A 18 -1.03 0.74 -4.81
C PRO A 18 -0.48 2.16 -4.94
N LEU A 19 -0.61 2.99 -3.89
CA LEU A 19 -0.05 4.34 -3.86
C LEU A 19 1.48 4.37 -3.77
N ALA A 20 2.14 3.25 -3.45
CA ALA A 20 3.60 3.15 -3.39
C ALA A 20 4.25 2.93 -4.77
N VAL A 21 3.47 2.70 -5.83
CA VAL A 21 4.00 2.50 -7.18
C VAL A 21 4.31 3.85 -7.84
N PRO A 22 5.55 4.10 -8.29
CA PRO A 22 5.91 5.34 -8.98
C PRO A 22 5.09 5.56 -10.25
N ALA A 23 4.67 6.80 -10.53
CA ALA A 23 3.85 7.12 -11.70
C ALA A 23 4.48 6.67 -13.03
N ALA A 24 5.81 6.79 -13.16
CA ALA A 24 6.55 6.35 -14.34
C ALA A 24 6.52 4.83 -14.57
N GLU A 25 6.25 4.04 -13.52
CA GLU A 25 6.22 2.59 -13.58
C GLU A 25 4.80 2.02 -13.72
N LYS A 26 3.76 2.82 -13.44
CA LYS A 26 2.35 2.35 -13.43
C LYS A 26 1.91 1.67 -14.73
N ALA A 27 2.41 2.10 -15.89
CA ALA A 27 2.06 1.53 -17.18
C ALA A 27 2.63 0.12 -17.41
N SER A 28 3.64 -0.28 -16.64
CA SER A 28 4.33 -1.58 -16.78
C SER A 28 3.79 -2.66 -15.85
N TYR A 29 2.83 -2.33 -14.97
CA TYR A 29 2.29 -3.25 -13.98
C TYR A 29 0.76 -3.22 -13.96
N GLU A 30 0.17 -4.28 -13.43
CA GLU A 30 -1.28 -4.46 -13.29
C GLU A 30 -1.63 -5.00 -11.90
N LEU A 31 -2.89 -4.81 -11.50
CA LEU A 31 -3.45 -5.33 -10.27
C LEU A 31 -4.10 -6.69 -10.52
N LEU A 32 -3.97 -7.59 -9.55
CA LEU A 32 -4.73 -8.83 -9.49
C LEU A 32 -5.99 -8.62 -8.66
N CYS A 33 -7.15 -8.84 -9.27
CA CYS A 33 -8.45 -8.65 -8.65
C CYS A 33 -8.96 -9.97 -8.03
N LYS A 34 -9.88 -9.86 -7.05
CA LYS A 34 -10.44 -11.04 -6.36
C LYS A 34 -11.30 -11.94 -7.24
N ASP A 35 -11.85 -11.38 -8.31
CA ASP A 35 -12.66 -12.08 -9.30
C ASP A 35 -11.80 -12.83 -10.35
N GLY A 36 -10.48 -12.85 -10.18
CA GLY A 36 -9.54 -13.48 -11.10
C GLY A 36 -9.21 -12.63 -12.33
N THR A 37 -9.79 -11.43 -12.45
CA THR A 37 -9.45 -10.48 -13.51
C THR A 37 -8.21 -9.65 -13.16
N ARG A 38 -7.74 -8.87 -14.13
CA ARG A 38 -6.65 -7.92 -13.96
C ARG A 38 -7.12 -6.52 -14.32
N ALA A 39 -6.58 -5.51 -13.65
CA ALA A 39 -6.94 -4.12 -13.87
C ALA A 39 -5.72 -3.19 -13.81
N PRO A 40 -5.76 -1.99 -14.44
CA PRO A 40 -4.72 -0.99 -14.29
C PRO A 40 -4.50 -0.57 -12.83
N ILE A 41 -3.27 -0.15 -12.49
CA ILE A 41 -2.91 0.31 -11.13
C ILE A 41 -3.86 1.40 -10.60
N ASP A 42 -4.35 2.29 -11.47
CA ASP A 42 -5.25 3.38 -11.06
C ASP A 42 -6.66 2.92 -10.67
N SER A 43 -7.04 1.69 -10.99
CA SER A 43 -8.32 1.08 -10.63
C SER A 43 -8.33 0.46 -9.22
N TYR A 44 -7.34 0.77 -8.37
CA TYR A 44 -7.23 0.21 -7.02
C TYR A 44 -8.48 0.39 -6.13
N LYS A 45 -9.32 1.40 -6.40
CA LYS A 45 -10.57 1.61 -5.65
C LYS A 45 -11.60 0.50 -5.88
N THR A 46 -11.61 -0.11 -7.06
CA THR A 46 -12.53 -1.20 -7.42
C THR A 46 -11.84 -2.56 -7.43
N CYS A 47 -10.54 -2.61 -7.73
CA CYS A 47 -9.72 -3.82 -7.71
C CYS A 47 -8.71 -3.76 -6.55
N HIS A 48 -9.07 -4.32 -5.40
CA HIS A 48 -8.19 -4.43 -4.23
C HIS A 48 -8.53 -5.65 -3.37
N LEU A 49 -7.59 -6.07 -2.52
CA LEU A 49 -7.80 -7.15 -1.57
C LEU A 49 -8.55 -6.68 -0.31
N ALA A 50 -8.24 -5.49 0.19
CA ALA A 50 -8.95 -4.90 1.32
C ALA A 50 -8.73 -3.38 1.36
N ARG A 51 -9.65 -2.68 2.03
CA ARG A 51 -9.44 -1.30 2.47
C ARG A 51 -8.84 -1.34 3.87
N VAL A 52 -7.69 -0.70 4.05
CA VAL A 52 -6.97 -0.65 5.33
C VAL A 52 -6.98 0.78 5.89
N PRO A 53 -6.99 0.96 7.23
CA PRO A 53 -6.79 2.26 7.83
C PRO A 53 -5.37 2.78 7.55
N ALA A 54 -5.19 4.10 7.62
CA ALA A 54 -3.87 4.70 7.56
C ALA A 54 -3.00 4.22 8.73
N HIS A 55 -1.68 4.24 8.54
CA HIS A 55 -0.74 4.00 9.63
C HIS A 55 -0.94 5.03 10.75
N ALA A 56 -0.81 4.58 12.00
CA ALA A 56 -0.97 5.42 13.18
C ALA A 56 0.35 5.58 13.93
N VAL A 57 0.56 6.75 14.52
CA VAL A 57 1.60 6.96 15.53
C VAL A 57 1.13 6.30 16.82
N VAL A 58 2.03 5.56 17.47
CA VAL A 58 1.73 4.84 18.71
C VAL A 58 2.54 5.43 19.88
N SER A 59 1.92 5.47 21.05
CA SER A 59 2.54 5.90 22.31
C SER A 59 2.19 4.93 23.44
N ARG A 60 2.77 5.16 24.62
CA ARG A 60 2.27 4.53 25.85
C ARG A 60 0.82 4.97 26.09
N LYS A 61 0.03 4.13 26.76
CA LYS A 61 -1.40 4.37 27.04
C LYS A 61 -1.69 5.65 27.86
N ASP A 62 -0.66 6.25 28.45
CA ASP A 62 -0.74 7.49 29.21
C ASP A 62 -1.19 8.68 28.31
N PRO A 63 -2.34 9.32 28.60
CA PRO A 63 -2.87 10.43 27.81
C PRO A 63 -1.95 11.65 27.79
N GLU A 64 -1.30 12.00 28.90
CA GLU A 64 -0.43 13.19 28.95
C GLU A 64 0.78 13.01 28.03
N LEU A 65 1.30 11.79 27.92
CA LEU A 65 2.38 11.49 26.99
C LEU A 65 1.94 11.51 25.53
N ALA A 66 0.70 11.12 25.23
CA ALA A 66 0.14 11.23 23.89
C ALA A 66 -0.07 12.70 23.48
N ASP A 67 -0.59 13.54 24.40
CA ASP A 67 -0.83 14.97 24.15
C ASP A 67 0.46 15.72 23.84
N ARG A 68 1.58 15.34 24.46
CA ARG A 68 2.91 15.90 24.17
C ARG A 68 3.41 15.61 22.75
N ILE A 69 2.95 14.52 22.13
CA ILE A 69 3.29 14.19 20.74
C ILE A 69 2.38 14.98 19.80
N TYR A 70 1.10 15.16 20.16
CA TYR A 70 0.10 15.79 19.30
C TYR A 70 0.16 17.33 19.28
N ASN A 71 0.31 17.97 20.45
CA ASN A 71 0.17 19.44 20.60
C ASN A 71 1.50 20.20 20.55
N LYS A 72 2.52 19.65 19.89
CA LYS A 72 3.86 20.26 19.86
C LYS A 72 3.94 21.48 18.94
#